data_AF-A0A520JKA3-F1
#
_entry.id   AF-A0A520JKA3-F1
#
_cell.length_a   1.000
_cell.length_b   1.000
_cell.length_c   1.000
_cell.angle_alpha   90.00
_cell.angle_beta   90.00
_cell.angle_gamma   90.00
#
_symmetry.space_group_name_H-M   'P 1'
#
loop_
_entity.id
_entity.type
_entity.pdbx_description
1 polymer ?
#
loop_
_entity_poly.entity_id
_entity_poly.type
_entity_poly.pdbx_seq_one_letter_code
_entity_poly.pdbx_strand_id
1 'polypeptide(L)'
;MKAPILAASILALALGGCASKGEIDATGGISAIRTACPTVAVPAATGDITVFDPVTSRDQSAIDVTALMTNVRSTCVDANDPILTNVTFTVQARRARADAA
;
A
#
# COMPACT_ATOMS: atom_id res chain seq x y z
N MET A 1 -41.97 34.71 -16.00
CA MET A 1 -41.53 34.78 -14.59
C MET A 1 -41.09 33.45 -13.96
N LYS A 2 -41.30 32.26 -14.58
CA LYS A 2 -40.89 30.96 -14.00
C LYS A 2 -39.51 30.44 -14.50
N ALA A 3 -39.05 30.88 -15.67
CA ALA A 3 -37.77 30.49 -16.26
C ALA A 3 -36.50 30.90 -15.47
N PRO A 4 -36.40 32.08 -14.83
CA PRO A 4 -35.15 32.47 -14.16
C PRO A 4 -34.93 31.70 -12.85
N ILE A 5 -36.00 31.23 -12.20
CA ILE A 5 -35.93 30.52 -10.92
C ILE A 5 -35.40 29.09 -11.13
N LEU A 6 -35.80 28.42 -12.22
CA LEU A 6 -35.27 27.09 -12.56
C LEU A 6 -33.78 27.13 -12.92
N ALA A 7 -33.34 28.17 -13.64
CA ALA A 7 -31.92 28.30 -14.01
C ALA A 7 -31.02 28.51 -12.79
N ALA A 8 -31.45 29.32 -11.82
CA ALA A 8 -30.70 29.57 -10.59
C ALA A 8 -30.58 28.33 -9.70
N SER A 9 -31.63 27.50 -9.64
CA SER A 9 -31.63 26.27 -8.83
C SER A 9 -30.75 25.18 -9.44
N ILE A 10 -30.73 25.02 -10.76
CA ILE A 10 -29.82 24.08 -11.44
C ILE A 10 -28.35 24.46 -11.22
N LEU A 11 -28.02 25.76 -11.26
CA LEU A 11 -26.66 26.23 -11.00
C LEU A 11 -26.24 25.99 -9.55
N ALA A 12 -27.12 26.22 -8.58
CA ALA A 12 -26.84 25.94 -7.17
C ALA A 12 -26.60 24.45 -6.89
N LEU A 13 -27.35 23.55 -7.54
CA LEU A 13 -27.11 22.10 -7.44
C LEU A 13 -25.79 21.67 -8.09
N ALA A 14 -25.39 22.31 -9.19
CA ALA A 14 -24.12 22.04 -9.85
C ALA A 14 -22.91 22.45 -8.99
N LEU A 15 -23.00 23.56 -8.26
CA LEU A 15 -21.93 24.01 -7.34
C LEU A 15 -21.82 23.12 -6.08
N GLY A 16 -22.95 22.58 -5.59
CA GLY A 16 -22.95 21.65 -4.46
C GLY A 16 -22.20 20.33 -4.74
N GLY A 17 -22.06 19.96 -6.01
CA GLY A 17 -21.33 18.76 -6.44
C GLY A 17 -19.79 18.92 -6.49
N CYS A 18 -19.26 20.15 -6.47
CA CYS A 18 -17.80 20.39 -6.50
C CYS A 18 -17.15 20.36 -5.11
N ALA A 19 -17.89 20.29 -4.01
CA ALA A 19 -17.28 20.31 -2.66
C ALA A 19 -16.62 18.98 -2.24
N SER A 20 -16.12 18.19 -3.18
CA SER A 20 -15.64 16.84 -2.92
C SER A 20 -14.16 16.84 -2.55
N LYS A 21 -13.91 16.53 -1.26
CA LYS A 21 -12.70 15.96 -0.65
C LYS A 21 -11.42 15.98 -1.52
N GLY A 22 -10.44 16.80 -1.15
CA GLY A 22 -9.18 16.95 -1.88
C GLY A 22 -8.98 18.32 -2.54
N GLU A 23 -9.95 19.24 -2.42
CA GLU A 23 -9.90 20.55 -3.06
C GLU A 23 -8.96 21.54 -2.36
N ILE A 24 -8.53 22.54 -3.14
CA ILE A 24 -7.84 23.75 -2.69
C ILE A 24 -8.90 24.68 -2.08
N ASP A 25 -8.80 24.98 -0.79
CA ASP A 25 -9.65 25.95 -0.13
C ASP A 25 -9.43 27.37 -0.69
N ALA A 26 -10.38 28.27 -0.43
CA ALA A 26 -10.34 29.65 -0.93
C ALA A 26 -9.15 30.48 -0.37
N THR A 27 -8.43 29.97 0.63
CA THR A 27 -7.19 30.55 1.18
C THR A 27 -5.92 29.93 0.59
N GLY A 28 -6.04 28.97 -0.34
CA GLY A 28 -4.92 28.28 -1.00
C GLY A 28 -4.42 27.03 -0.27
N GLY A 29 -5.12 26.55 0.76
CA GLY A 29 -4.79 25.32 1.49
C GLY A 29 -5.38 24.07 0.82
N ILE A 30 -4.70 22.91 0.90
CA ILE A 30 -5.21 21.64 0.34
C ILE A 30 -5.93 20.85 1.44
N SER A 31 -7.18 20.47 1.21
CA SER A 31 -7.89 19.51 2.09
C SER A 31 -7.34 18.09 1.90
N ALA A 32 -6.27 17.75 2.60
CA ALA A 32 -5.65 16.42 2.49
C ALA A 32 -6.52 15.32 3.12
N ILE A 33 -6.91 14.32 2.32
CA ILE A 33 -7.47 13.07 2.85
C ILE A 33 -6.33 12.25 3.44
N ARG A 34 -6.23 12.23 4.77
CA ARG A 34 -5.30 11.34 5.48
C ARG A 34 -6.04 10.06 5.82
N THR A 35 -5.36 8.92 5.65
CA THR A 35 -5.82 7.64 6.19
C THR A 35 -5.05 7.34 7.47
N ALA A 36 -5.73 6.74 8.45
CA ALA A 36 -5.07 6.24 9.66
C ALA A 36 -4.41 4.87 9.44
N CYS A 37 -4.59 4.26 8.26
CA CYS A 37 -4.03 2.98 7.88
C CYS A 37 -2.51 3.05 7.69
N PRO A 38 -1.74 2.22 8.41
CA PRO A 38 -0.33 2.00 8.12
C PRO A 38 -0.07 1.67 6.66
N THR A 39 0.97 2.27 6.09
CA THR A 39 1.45 1.93 4.74
C THR A 39 2.27 0.64 4.80
N VAL A 40 2.12 -0.21 3.78
CA VAL A 40 2.81 -1.49 3.69
C VAL A 40 3.66 -1.53 2.43
N ALA A 41 4.93 -1.87 2.58
CA ALA A 41 5.88 -2.04 1.49
C ALA A 41 7.01 -3.00 1.91
N VAL A 42 7.79 -3.46 0.94
CA VAL A 42 9.06 -4.16 1.18
C VAL A 42 10.19 -3.14 1.05
N PRO A 43 10.94 -2.84 2.12
CA PRO A 43 12.12 -1.98 2.03
C PRO A 43 13.19 -2.53 1.08
N ALA A 44 14.02 -1.64 0.56
CA ALA A 44 15.15 -2.03 -0.27
C ALA A 44 16.10 -2.95 0.51
N ALA A 45 16.57 -4.01 -0.14
CA ALA A 45 17.47 -5.02 0.43
C ALA A 45 16.93 -5.81 1.63
N THR A 46 15.62 -5.80 1.87
CA THR A 46 14.98 -6.65 2.90
C THR A 46 13.96 -7.64 2.32
N GLY A 47 13.78 -7.63 1.00
CA GLY A 47 12.80 -8.48 0.31
C GLY A 47 13.31 -9.87 -0.02
N ASP A 48 14.63 -10.05 0.00
CA ASP A 48 15.31 -11.26 -0.36
C ASP A 48 16.19 -11.77 0.79
N ILE A 49 16.42 -13.08 0.82
CA ILE A 49 17.31 -13.73 1.78
C ILE A 49 18.16 -14.77 1.06
N THR A 50 19.44 -14.83 1.44
CA THR A 50 20.38 -15.85 1.01
C THR A 50 20.98 -16.53 2.23
N VAL A 51 20.80 -17.84 2.33
CA VAL A 51 21.39 -18.68 3.38
C VAL A 51 22.51 -19.51 2.78
N PHE A 52 23.58 -19.68 3.56
CA PHE A 52 24.78 -20.40 3.15
C PHE A 52 24.95 -21.65 3.99
N ASP A 53 25.53 -22.68 3.39
CA ASP A 53 25.95 -23.90 4.06
C ASP A 53 27.35 -24.34 3.53
N PRO A 54 28.41 -24.29 4.37
CA PRO A 54 28.38 -23.93 5.78
C PRO A 54 28.07 -22.44 5.99
N VAL A 55 27.38 -22.09 7.09
CA VAL A 55 26.92 -20.72 7.40
C VAL A 55 28.06 -19.69 7.51
N THR A 56 29.29 -20.15 7.67
CA THR A 56 30.51 -19.34 7.73
C THR A 56 31.10 -19.01 6.35
N SER A 57 30.75 -19.77 5.30
CA SER A 57 31.21 -19.49 3.95
C SER A 57 30.36 -18.42 3.27
N ARG A 58 31.01 -17.66 2.39
CA ARG A 58 30.38 -16.67 1.49
C ARG A 58 30.70 -16.97 0.02
N ASP A 59 31.25 -18.15 -0.25
CA ASP A 59 31.50 -18.60 -1.61
C ASP A 59 30.16 -18.84 -2.33
N GLN A 60 30.15 -18.63 -3.64
CA GLN A 60 28.95 -18.86 -4.46
C GLN A 60 28.46 -20.32 -4.35
N SER A 61 29.38 -21.27 -4.26
CA SER A 61 29.07 -22.70 -4.10
C SER A 61 28.43 -23.04 -2.76
N ALA A 62 28.59 -22.18 -1.75
CA ALA A 62 27.98 -22.37 -0.43
C ALA A 62 26.56 -21.82 -0.35
N ILE A 63 26.03 -21.16 -1.40
CA ILE A 63 24.63 -20.71 -1.44
C ILE A 63 23.71 -21.94 -1.42
N ASP A 64 22.93 -22.07 -0.36
CA ASP A 64 22.00 -23.20 -0.18
C ASP A 64 20.57 -22.80 -0.54
N VAL A 65 20.06 -21.71 0.06
CA VAL A 65 18.70 -21.21 -0.20
C VAL A 65 18.74 -19.75 -0.61
N THR A 66 18.05 -19.43 -1.69
CA THR A 66 17.65 -18.07 -2.03
C THR A 66 16.14 -17.95 -1.97
N ALA A 67 15.62 -16.89 -1.37
CA ALA A 67 14.19 -16.63 -1.34
C ALA A 67 13.88 -15.15 -1.55
N LEU A 68 12.70 -14.87 -2.10
CA LEU A 68 12.18 -13.52 -2.32
C LEU A 68 10.73 -13.42 -1.84
N MET A 69 10.41 -12.31 -1.18
CA MET A 69 9.06 -11.90 -0.82
C MET A 69 8.48 -11.07 -1.97
N THR A 70 7.28 -11.44 -2.40
CA THR A 70 6.55 -10.75 -3.47
C THR A 70 5.05 -10.70 -3.18
N ASN A 71 4.31 -10.03 -4.06
CA ASN A 71 2.86 -9.90 -4.00
C ASN A 71 2.36 -9.40 -2.63
N VAL A 72 3.07 -8.41 -2.07
CA VAL A 72 2.67 -7.79 -0.80
C VAL A 72 1.43 -6.94 -1.04
N ARG A 73 0.35 -7.27 -0.33
CA ARG A 73 -0.96 -6.62 -0.38
C ARG A 73 -1.46 -6.39 1.03
N SER A 74 -2.22 -5.31 1.23
CA SER A 74 -2.78 -4.97 2.53
C SER A 74 -4.25 -4.62 2.45
N THR A 75 -5.02 -5.05 3.44
CA THR A 75 -6.38 -4.58 3.71
C THR A 75 -6.41 -3.92 5.08
N CYS A 76 -6.97 -2.72 5.15
CA CYS A 76 -7.04 -1.95 6.38
C CYS A 76 -8.50 -1.83 6.85
N VAL A 77 -8.70 -2.01 8.16
CA VAL A 77 -9.96 -1.76 8.85
C VAL A 77 -9.72 -0.59 9.81
N ASP A 78 -10.27 0.58 9.49
CA ASP A 78 -10.12 1.83 10.25
C ASP A 78 -11.41 2.27 10.97
N ALA A 79 -12.46 1.44 10.93
CA ALA A 79 -13.75 1.72 11.56
C ALA A 79 -13.81 1.36 13.06
N ASN A 80 -12.85 0.57 13.56
CA ASN A 80 -12.82 0.07 14.93
C ASN A 80 -11.45 0.35 15.58
N ASP A 81 -11.43 0.38 16.90
CA ASP A 81 -10.20 0.42 17.71
C ASP A 81 -9.90 -0.99 18.24
N PRO A 82 -8.70 -1.56 17.99
CA PRO A 82 -7.56 -0.99 17.28
C PRO A 82 -7.75 -0.93 15.75
N ILE A 83 -7.09 0.06 15.12
CA ILE A 83 -6.93 0.11 13.67
C ILE A 83 -6.02 -1.05 13.25
N LEU A 84 -6.50 -1.89 12.34
CA LEU A 84 -5.81 -3.11 11.92
C LEU A 84 -5.48 -3.08 10.43
N THR A 85 -4.25 -3.47 10.09
CA THR A 85 -3.82 -3.71 8.72
C THR A 85 -3.42 -5.17 8.56
N ASN A 86 -4.21 -5.92 7.80
CA ASN A 86 -3.89 -7.31 7.45
C ASN A 86 -3.02 -7.30 6.19
N VAL A 87 -1.91 -8.03 6.24
CA VAL A 87 -0.96 -8.11 5.13
C VAL A 87 -0.89 -9.55 4.61
N THR A 88 -1.02 -9.70 3.30
CA THR A 88 -0.77 -10.96 2.60
C THR A 88 0.45 -10.81 1.69
N PHE A 89 1.22 -11.88 1.56
CA PHE A 89 2.44 -11.91 0.77
C PHE A 89 2.75 -13.34 0.33
N THR A 90 3.64 -13.48 -0.64
CA THR A 90 4.14 -14.77 -1.12
C THR A 90 5.65 -14.82 -0.96
N VAL A 91 6.17 -15.93 -0.44
CA VAL A 91 7.60 -16.21 -0.41
C VAL A 91 7.91 -17.27 -1.45
N GLN A 92 8.73 -16.93 -2.44
CA GLN A 92 9.25 -17.88 -3.43
C GLN A 92 10.68 -18.23 -3.04
N ALA A 93 10.93 -19.50 -2.76
CA ALA A 93 12.24 -19.99 -2.34
C ALA A 93 12.74 -21.07 -3.31
N ARG A 94 14.04 -21.04 -3.59
CA ARG A 94 14.75 -22.08 -4.31
C ARG A 94 15.89 -22.60 -3.44
N ARG A 95 15.95 -23.93 -3.29
CA ARG A 95 17.10 -24.62 -2.72
C ARG A 95 18.03 -25.07 -3.86
N ALA A 96 19.34 -24.92 -3.68
CA ALA A 96 20.33 -25.28 -4.68
C ALA A 96 20.46 -26.80 -4.87
N ARG A 97 20.21 -27.57 -3.80
CA ARG A 97 20.41 -29.02 -3.75
C ARG A 97 19.31 -29.71 -2.91
N ALA A 98 19.04 -30.99 -3.19
CA ALA A 98 17.86 -31.69 -2.65
C ALA A 98 18.18 -32.61 -1.46
N ASP A 99 19.46 -32.77 -1.15
CA ASP A 99 19.96 -33.39 0.07
C ASP A 99 19.58 -32.55 1.30
N ALA A 100 19.15 -33.23 2.36
CA ALA A 100 19.00 -32.63 3.67
C ALA A 100 20.40 -32.53 4.32
N ALA A 101 20.72 -31.36 4.87
CA ALA A 101 21.93 -31.14 5.67
C ALA A 101 21.92 -31.97 6.97
#